data_AF-A0A813NQ56-F1
#
_entry.id   AF-A0A813NQ56-F1
#
_cell.length_a   1.000
_cell.length_b   1.000
_cell.length_c   1.000
_cell.angle_alpha   90.00
_cell.angle_beta   90.00
_cell.angle_gamma   90.00
#
_symmetry.space_group_name_H-M   'P 1'
#
loop_
_entity.id
_entity.type
_entity.pdbx_description
1 polymer ?
#
loop_
_entity_poly.entity_id
_entity_poly.type
_entity_poly.pdbx_seq_one_letter_code
_entity_poly.pdbx_strand_id
1 'polypeptide(L)'
;MARINYKLSEKTRDNRLKKQLIENGFHYVEQALKSGKHNYSVHKWYAILLNAKSQFNSSEEQIQNTFEIKKHFQEAIRLNPTDAMSYYFLGIWHYEVAHLSTWKQRITKLIYGESPQSTIREALKYFILAEEIDPGFYNKNMLMLVKCYYELNAKPLAMEFAKIILEKECKTNEDQEIYNEVIQLIPKIKKLKTFKGQMG
;
A
#
# COMPACT_ATOMS: atom_id res chain seq x y z
N MET A 1 -15.16 14.19 6.32
CA MET A 1 -14.33 14.44 7.52
C MET A 1 -13.14 13.48 7.64
N ALA A 2 -13.32 12.15 7.60
CA ALA A 2 -12.23 11.16 7.68
C ALA A 2 -11.06 11.41 6.70
N ARG A 3 -11.34 11.45 5.38
CA ARG A 3 -10.35 11.73 4.33
C ARG A 3 -9.57 13.04 4.52
N ILE A 4 -10.24 14.09 5.01
CA ILE A 4 -9.64 15.41 5.16
C ILE A 4 -8.62 15.39 6.29
N ASN A 5 -8.98 14.78 7.43
CA ASN A 5 -8.08 14.61 8.56
C ASN A 5 -6.82 13.84 8.15
N TYR A 6 -6.96 12.75 7.40
CA TYR A 6 -5.81 12.01 6.87
C TYR A 6 -4.93 12.86 5.95
N LYS A 7 -5.53 13.64 5.02
CA LYS A 7 -4.76 14.55 4.16
C LYS A 7 -4.02 15.64 4.95
N LEU A 8 -4.60 16.12 6.05
CA LEU A 8 -3.95 17.10 6.93
C LEU A 8 -2.82 16.45 7.74
N SER A 9 -2.99 15.20 8.18
CA SER A 9 -1.96 14.46 8.94
C SER A 9 -0.70 14.20 8.12
N GLU A 10 -0.83 14.03 6.80
CA GLU A 10 0.30 13.86 5.88
C GLU A 10 1.07 15.17 5.62
N LYS A 11 0.44 16.34 5.84
CA LYS A 11 1.06 17.65 5.60
C LYS A 11 1.74 18.24 6.82
N THR A 12 1.38 17.79 8.02
CA THR A 12 1.95 18.32 9.27
C THR A 12 3.26 17.61 9.62
N ARG A 13 4.22 18.39 10.15
CA ARG A 13 5.46 17.86 10.76
C ARG A 13 5.33 17.67 12.27
N ASP A 14 4.25 18.16 12.88
CA ASP A 14 3.98 17.99 14.30
C ASP A 14 3.35 16.62 14.55
N ASN A 15 4.10 15.74 15.24
CA ASN A 15 3.67 14.38 15.56
C ASN A 15 2.44 14.33 16.49
N ARG A 16 2.25 15.31 17.38
CA ARG A 16 1.08 15.36 18.27
C ARG A 16 -0.17 15.69 17.47
N LEU A 17 -0.09 16.72 16.62
CA LEU A 17 -1.16 17.09 15.72
C LEU A 17 -1.46 15.97 14.72
N LYS A 18 -0.42 15.29 14.19
CA LYS A 18 -0.55 14.13 13.30
C LYS A 18 -1.40 13.03 13.95
N LYS A 19 -1.07 12.65 15.19
CA LYS A 19 -1.80 11.64 15.95
C LYS A 19 -3.27 12.05 16.17
N GLN A 20 -3.51 13.28 16.62
CA GLN A 20 -4.88 13.79 16.85
C GLN A 20 -5.73 13.77 15.58
N LEU A 21 -5.17 14.20 14.44
CA LEU A 21 -5.86 14.17 13.15
C LEU A 21 -6.23 12.74 12.75
N ILE A 22 -5.30 11.79 12.90
CA ILE A 22 -5.55 10.38 12.59
C ILE A 22 -6.65 9.79 13.50
N GLU A 23 -6.59 10.05 14.80
CA GLU A 23 -7.59 9.60 15.78
C GLU A 23 -8.98 10.18 15.48
N ASN A 24 -9.07 11.47 15.19
CA ASN A 24 -10.31 12.13 14.80
C ASN A 24 -10.87 11.56 13.49
N GLY A 25 -10.01 11.36 12.49
CA GLY A 25 -10.38 10.73 11.23
C GLY A 25 -10.96 9.33 11.44
N PHE A 26 -10.27 8.53 12.27
CA PHE A 26 -10.68 7.16 12.60
C PHE A 26 -12.03 7.13 13.33
N HIS A 27 -12.26 8.05 14.28
CA HIS A 27 -13.53 8.15 14.99
C HIS A 27 -14.72 8.36 14.04
N TYR A 28 -14.58 9.24 13.03
CA TYR A 28 -15.64 9.46 12.05
C TYR A 28 -15.95 8.23 11.20
N VAL A 29 -14.93 7.48 10.76
CA VAL A 29 -15.17 6.30 9.91
C VAL A 29 -15.68 5.11 10.72
N GLU A 30 -15.30 5.00 12.00
CA GLU A 30 -15.87 4.01 12.92
C GLU A 30 -17.37 4.25 13.16
N GLN A 31 -17.78 5.51 13.39
CA GLN A 31 -19.20 5.85 13.49
C GLN A 31 -19.96 5.56 12.20
N ALA A 32 -19.37 5.88 11.05
CA ALA A 32 -19.98 5.59 9.74
C ALA A 32 -20.19 4.08 9.55
N LEU A 33 -19.21 3.26 9.94
CA LEU A 33 -19.31 1.80 9.89
C LEU A 33 -20.41 1.27 10.82
N LYS A 34 -20.48 1.78 12.06
CA LYS A 34 -21.52 1.42 13.04
C LYS A 34 -22.93 1.81 12.60
N SER A 35 -23.08 2.86 11.80
CA SER A 35 -24.38 3.31 11.29
C SER A 35 -25.02 2.40 10.24
N GLY A 36 -24.39 1.27 9.89
CA GLY A 36 -24.91 0.29 8.93
C GLY A 36 -24.81 0.73 7.46
N LYS A 37 -24.14 1.85 7.18
CA LYS A 37 -23.84 2.30 5.81
C LYS A 37 -22.69 1.47 5.23
N HIS A 38 -23.01 0.26 4.76
CA HIS A 38 -22.10 -0.65 4.06
C HIS A 38 -21.72 -0.12 2.66
N ASN A 39 -20.90 0.93 2.63
CA ASN A 39 -20.36 1.53 1.42
C ASN A 39 -18.86 1.24 1.32
N TYR A 40 -18.39 0.89 0.12
CA TYR A 40 -16.98 0.62 -0.15
C TYR A 40 -16.04 1.71 0.39
N SER A 41 -16.44 2.98 0.31
CA SER A 41 -15.66 4.13 0.76
C SER A 41 -15.46 4.12 2.28
N VAL A 42 -16.46 3.67 3.05
CA VAL A 42 -16.35 3.54 4.51
C VAL A 42 -15.33 2.46 4.84
N HIS A 43 -15.43 1.27 4.22
CA HIS A 43 -14.47 0.20 4.43
C HIS A 43 -13.04 0.61 4.03
N LYS A 44 -12.87 1.26 2.88
CA LYS A 44 -11.57 1.80 2.43
C LYS A 44 -10.98 2.77 3.44
N TRP A 45 -11.73 3.79 3.84
CA TRP A 45 -11.23 4.80 4.78
C TRP A 45 -11.00 4.25 6.18
N TYR A 46 -11.79 3.24 6.59
CA TYR A 46 -11.57 2.52 7.85
C TYR A 46 -10.21 1.84 7.85
N ALA A 47 -9.90 1.06 6.82
CA ALA A 47 -8.63 0.37 6.70
C ALA A 47 -7.43 1.34 6.63
N ILE A 48 -7.52 2.41 5.83
CA ILE A 48 -6.46 3.43 5.71
C ILE A 48 -6.16 4.07 7.07
N LEU A 49 -7.21 4.51 7.78
CA LEU A 49 -7.05 5.18 9.07
C LEU A 49 -6.67 4.23 10.19
N LEU A 50 -7.11 2.97 10.14
CA LEU A 50 -6.68 1.93 11.07
C LEU A 50 -5.17 1.68 10.91
N ASN A 51 -4.68 1.55 9.67
CA ASN A 51 -3.25 1.40 9.41
C ASN A 51 -2.47 2.60 9.95
N ALA A 52 -2.89 3.83 9.62
CA ALA A 52 -2.25 5.05 10.10
C ALA A 52 -2.25 5.17 11.64
N LYS A 53 -3.37 4.80 12.28
CA LYS A 53 -3.49 4.81 13.75
C LYS A 53 -2.58 3.77 14.39
N SER A 54 -2.47 2.57 13.81
CA SER A 54 -1.66 1.49 14.37
C SER A 54 -0.17 1.83 14.45
N GLN A 55 0.32 2.79 13.66
CA GLN A 55 1.71 3.25 13.75
C GLN A 55 2.07 3.84 15.13
N PHE A 56 1.08 4.23 15.93
CA PHE A 56 1.27 4.73 17.30
C PHE A 56 1.13 3.65 18.39
N ASN A 57 0.82 2.41 17.99
CA ASN A 57 0.54 1.31 18.89
C ASN A 57 1.75 0.38 19.05
N SER A 58 1.65 -0.57 19.99
CA SER A 58 2.64 -1.64 20.14
C SER A 58 2.75 -2.48 18.86
N SER A 59 3.87 -3.18 18.68
CA SER A 59 4.05 -4.08 17.53
C SER A 59 3.00 -5.20 17.50
N GLU A 60 2.52 -5.66 18.66
CA GLU A 60 1.49 -6.69 18.78
C GLU A 60 0.13 -6.21 18.29
N GLU A 61 -0.27 -4.99 18.65
CA GLU A 61 -1.51 -4.38 18.17
C GLU A 61 -1.43 -4.06 16.68
N GLN A 62 -0.27 -3.63 16.17
CA GLN A 62 -0.07 -3.44 14.72
C GLN A 62 -0.35 -4.72 13.95
N ILE A 63 0.16 -5.85 14.43
CA ILE A 63 -0.10 -7.17 13.84
C ILE A 63 -1.60 -7.48 13.83
N GLN A 64 -2.29 -7.28 14.95
CA GLN A 64 -3.71 -7.60 15.05
C GLN A 64 -4.51 -6.76 14.03
N ASN A 65 -4.17 -5.48 13.93
CA ASN A 65 -4.79 -4.56 12.99
C ASN A 65 -4.54 -4.96 11.54
N THR A 66 -3.39 -5.58 11.22
CA THR A 66 -3.09 -6.08 9.85
C THR A 66 -4.20 -6.99 9.31
N PHE A 67 -4.75 -7.90 10.10
CA PHE A 67 -5.85 -8.79 9.65
C PHE A 67 -7.13 -8.01 9.33
N GLU A 68 -7.51 -7.09 10.23
CA GLU A 68 -8.72 -6.28 10.08
C GLU A 68 -8.60 -5.31 8.89
N ILE A 69 -7.43 -4.71 8.69
CA ILE A 69 -7.11 -3.85 7.54
C ILE A 69 -7.35 -4.61 6.24
N LYS A 70 -6.82 -5.84 6.11
CA LYS A 70 -7.00 -6.67 4.92
C LYS A 70 -8.48 -6.92 4.63
N LYS A 71 -9.22 -7.36 5.65
CA LYS A 71 -10.65 -7.66 5.55
C LYS A 71 -11.45 -6.46 5.05
N HIS A 72 -11.15 -5.27 5.56
CA HIS A 72 -11.81 -4.04 5.13
C HIS A 72 -11.44 -3.64 3.70
N PHE A 73 -10.19 -3.80 3.25
CA PHE A 73 -9.87 -3.58 1.83
C PHE A 73 -10.54 -4.59 0.90
N GLN A 74 -10.58 -5.87 1.28
CA GLN A 74 -11.29 -6.90 0.50
C GLN A 74 -12.79 -6.59 0.40
N GLU A 75 -13.41 -6.15 1.48
CA GLU A 75 -14.82 -5.76 1.48
C GLU A 75 -15.07 -4.49 0.65
N ALA A 76 -14.16 -3.52 0.69
CA ALA A 76 -14.21 -2.36 -0.20
C ALA A 76 -14.16 -2.76 -1.68
N ILE A 77 -13.27 -3.68 -2.04
CA ILE A 77 -13.17 -4.24 -3.40
C ILE A 77 -14.44 -5.02 -3.77
N ARG A 78 -14.98 -5.83 -2.86
CA ARG A 78 -16.23 -6.59 -3.09
C ARG A 78 -17.41 -5.66 -3.37
N LEU A 79 -17.51 -4.56 -2.63
CA LEU A 79 -18.58 -3.56 -2.78
C LEU A 79 -18.38 -2.64 -4.00
N ASN A 80 -17.14 -2.38 -4.40
CA ASN A 80 -16.81 -1.60 -5.58
C ASN A 80 -15.54 -2.14 -6.26
N PRO A 81 -15.67 -3.08 -7.21
CA PRO A 81 -14.54 -3.71 -7.86
C PRO A 81 -13.81 -2.80 -8.86
N THR A 82 -14.33 -1.59 -9.14
CA THR A 82 -13.71 -0.61 -10.03
C THR A 82 -13.00 0.51 -9.27
N ASP A 83 -12.83 0.41 -7.94
CA ASP A 83 -12.06 1.39 -7.16
C ASP A 83 -10.57 1.02 -7.12
N ALA A 84 -9.80 1.48 -8.11
CA ALA A 84 -8.36 1.22 -8.24
C ALA A 84 -7.56 1.50 -6.94
N MET A 85 -7.94 2.54 -6.18
CA MET A 85 -7.31 2.87 -4.90
C MET A 85 -7.43 1.74 -3.85
N SER A 86 -8.53 0.99 -3.81
CA SER A 86 -8.67 -0.13 -2.87
C SER A 86 -7.73 -1.28 -3.22
N TYR A 87 -7.53 -1.55 -4.52
CA TYR A 87 -6.53 -2.52 -4.99
C TYR A 87 -5.11 -2.07 -4.67
N TYR A 88 -4.78 -0.79 -4.90
CA TYR A 88 -3.49 -0.22 -4.53
C TYR A 88 -3.19 -0.44 -3.04
N PHE A 89 -4.11 -0.08 -2.14
CA PHE A 89 -3.87 -0.25 -0.70
C PHE A 89 -3.82 -1.72 -0.27
N LEU A 90 -4.58 -2.61 -0.90
CA LEU A 90 -4.43 -4.05 -0.65
C LEU A 90 -3.07 -4.58 -1.16
N GLY A 91 -2.56 -4.03 -2.26
CA GLY A 91 -1.20 -4.28 -2.74
C GLY A 91 -0.14 -3.81 -1.74
N ILE A 92 -0.31 -2.62 -1.15
CA ILE A 92 0.56 -2.11 -0.06
C ILE A 92 0.54 -3.07 1.13
N TRP A 93 -0.64 -3.52 1.55
CA TRP A 93 -0.76 -4.51 2.62
C TRP A 93 0.05 -5.78 2.32
N HIS A 94 -0.11 -6.33 1.11
CA HIS A 94 0.62 -7.53 0.69
C HIS A 94 2.14 -7.29 0.63
N TYR A 95 2.56 -6.11 0.19
CA TYR A 95 3.96 -5.72 0.10
C TYR A 95 4.60 -5.59 1.50
N GLU A 96 3.92 -4.91 2.43
CA GLU A 96 4.39 -4.73 3.81
C GLU A 96 4.46 -6.07 4.55
N VAL A 97 3.44 -6.94 4.39
CA VAL A 97 3.42 -8.27 5.01
C VAL A 97 4.54 -9.17 4.48
N ALA A 98 4.85 -9.11 3.18
CA ALA A 98 5.98 -9.83 2.60
C ALA A 98 7.34 -9.39 3.17
N HIS A 99 7.42 -8.16 3.67
CA HIS A 99 8.61 -7.58 4.31
C HIS A 99 8.61 -7.70 5.84
N LEU A 100 7.58 -8.27 6.46
CA LEU A 100 7.57 -8.48 7.91
C LEU A 100 8.68 -9.45 8.31
N SER A 101 9.45 -9.04 9.32
CA SER A 101 10.54 -9.87 9.83
C SER A 101 10.02 -11.23 10.34
N THR A 102 10.76 -12.30 10.08
CA THR A 102 10.39 -13.68 10.43
C THR A 102 10.15 -13.89 11.93
N TRP A 103 10.80 -13.10 12.81
CA TRP A 103 10.54 -13.16 14.25
C TRP A 103 9.14 -12.64 14.60
N LYS A 104 8.67 -11.58 13.94
CA LYS A 104 7.29 -11.08 14.10
C LYS A 104 6.33 -12.18 13.66
N GLN A 105 6.56 -12.79 12.50
CA GLN A 105 5.72 -13.89 12.01
C GLN A 105 5.61 -15.06 13.01
N ARG A 106 6.70 -15.43 13.69
CA ARG A 106 6.69 -16.49 14.72
C ARG A 106 5.84 -16.13 15.94
N ILE A 107 5.97 -14.90 16.45
CA ILE A 107 5.18 -14.42 17.60
C ILE A 107 3.69 -14.41 17.25
N THR A 108 3.33 -13.97 16.03
CA THR A 108 1.93 -13.95 15.60
C THR A 108 1.29 -15.33 15.56
N LYS A 109 2.01 -16.33 15.07
CA LYS A 109 1.53 -17.72 15.03
C LYS A 109 1.30 -18.29 16.43
N LEU A 110 2.14 -17.91 17.40
CA LEU A 110 2.00 -18.36 18.80
C LEU A 110 0.77 -17.75 19.48
N ILE A 111 0.52 -16.46 19.27
CA ILE A 111 -0.56 -15.71 19.95
C ILE A 111 -1.91 -15.92 19.24
N TYR A 112 -1.92 -15.85 17.91
CA TYR A 112 -3.15 -15.80 17.11
C TYR A 112 -3.44 -17.11 16.34
N GLY A 113 -2.58 -18.12 16.44
CA GLY A 113 -2.70 -19.37 15.68
C GLY A 113 -2.35 -19.24 14.19
N GLU A 114 -2.41 -18.03 13.63
CA GLU A 114 -2.04 -17.68 12.28
C GLU A 114 -1.17 -16.42 12.21
N SER A 115 -0.37 -16.33 11.15
CA SER A 115 0.48 -15.18 10.86
C SER A 115 0.02 -14.57 9.55
N PRO A 116 -0.02 -13.22 9.40
CA PRO A 116 -0.24 -12.66 8.08
C PRO A 116 0.93 -13.07 7.19
N GLN A 117 0.63 -13.79 6.12
CA GLN A 117 1.59 -14.25 5.13
C GLN A 117 1.25 -13.63 3.79
N SER A 118 2.28 -13.23 3.06
CA SER A 118 2.16 -12.64 1.73
C SER A 118 3.51 -12.73 1.00
N THR A 119 3.47 -12.56 -0.31
CA THR A 119 4.63 -12.51 -1.19
C THR A 119 4.65 -11.24 -2.03
N ILE A 120 5.82 -10.88 -2.54
CA ILE A 120 5.96 -9.78 -3.53
C ILE A 120 5.12 -10.04 -4.79
N ARG A 121 4.90 -11.31 -5.15
CA ARG A 121 4.02 -11.67 -6.29
C ARG A 121 2.55 -11.34 -6.03
N GLU A 122 2.07 -11.55 -4.81
CA GLU A 122 0.71 -11.16 -4.45
C GLU A 122 0.54 -9.64 -4.45
N ALA A 123 1.52 -8.90 -3.90
CA ALA A 123 1.52 -7.44 -3.96
C ALA A 123 1.47 -6.93 -5.41
N LEU A 124 2.35 -7.47 -6.27
CA LEU A 124 2.41 -7.15 -7.69
C LEU A 124 1.06 -7.36 -8.38
N LYS A 125 0.37 -8.48 -8.12
CA LYS A 125 -0.95 -8.77 -8.70
C LYS A 125 -1.94 -7.64 -8.44
N TYR A 126 -2.01 -7.13 -7.20
CA TYR A 126 -2.95 -6.05 -6.86
C TYR A 126 -2.57 -4.70 -7.45
N PHE A 127 -1.27 -4.39 -7.56
CA PHE A 127 -0.82 -3.16 -8.23
C PHE A 127 -1.09 -3.18 -9.73
N ILE A 128 -0.96 -4.35 -10.38
CA ILE A 128 -1.34 -4.53 -11.80
C ILE A 128 -2.85 -4.33 -11.96
N LEU A 129 -3.67 -4.99 -11.13
CA LEU A 129 -5.13 -4.83 -11.17
C LEU A 129 -5.55 -3.36 -10.98
N ALA A 130 -4.90 -2.62 -10.08
CA ALA A 130 -5.18 -1.21 -9.89
C ALA A 130 -4.89 -0.39 -11.17
N GLU A 131 -3.78 -0.69 -11.86
CA GLU A 131 -3.39 -0.04 -13.11
C GLU A 131 -4.30 -0.43 -14.29
N GLU A 132 -4.79 -1.67 -14.32
CA GLU A 132 -5.75 -2.14 -15.33
C GLU A 132 -7.13 -1.49 -15.18
N ILE A 133 -7.55 -1.21 -13.95
CA ILE A 133 -8.85 -0.57 -13.65
C ILE A 133 -8.85 0.91 -14.04
N ASP A 134 -7.77 1.64 -13.71
CA ASP A 134 -7.66 3.08 -13.98
C ASP A 134 -6.21 3.42 -14.36
N PRO A 135 -5.82 3.30 -15.65
CA PRO A 135 -4.44 3.50 -16.07
C PRO A 135 -3.90 4.89 -15.72
N GLY A 136 -2.75 4.94 -15.05
CA GLY A 136 -2.09 6.17 -14.66
C GLY A 136 -2.74 6.94 -13.51
N PHE A 137 -3.72 6.37 -12.80
CA PHE A 137 -4.47 7.03 -11.74
C PHE A 137 -3.62 7.53 -10.57
N TYR A 138 -2.54 6.81 -10.22
CA TYR A 138 -1.71 7.15 -9.08
C TYR A 138 -0.24 6.81 -9.30
N ASN A 139 0.62 7.82 -9.30
CA ASN A 139 2.05 7.64 -9.54
C ASN A 139 2.73 6.72 -8.53
N LYS A 140 2.24 6.66 -7.28
CA LYS A 140 2.76 5.68 -6.29
C LYS A 140 2.43 4.24 -6.67
N ASN A 141 1.33 3.97 -7.38
CA ASN A 141 1.04 2.61 -7.87
C ASN A 141 2.14 2.16 -8.84
N MET A 142 2.49 2.99 -9.82
CA MET A 142 3.57 2.69 -10.76
C MET A 142 4.93 2.53 -10.06
N LEU A 143 5.23 3.35 -9.06
CA LEU A 143 6.45 3.17 -8.26
C LEU A 143 6.47 1.80 -7.57
N MET A 144 5.33 1.35 -7.03
CA MET A 144 5.23 0.02 -6.42
C MET A 144 5.39 -1.10 -7.45
N LEU A 145 4.90 -0.92 -8.70
CA LEU A 145 5.19 -1.84 -9.80
C LEU A 145 6.69 -1.95 -10.06
N VAL A 146 7.40 -0.80 -10.15
CA VAL A 146 8.87 -0.78 -10.32
C VAL A 146 9.57 -1.56 -9.20
N LYS A 147 9.19 -1.31 -7.94
CA LYS A 147 9.77 -2.00 -6.77
C LYS A 147 9.52 -3.51 -6.82
N CYS A 148 8.28 -3.92 -7.06
CA CYS A 148 7.93 -5.34 -7.13
C CYS A 148 8.67 -6.05 -8.27
N TYR A 149 8.72 -5.47 -9.48
CA TYR A 149 9.46 -6.05 -10.59
C TYR A 149 10.97 -6.10 -10.32
N TYR A 150 11.53 -5.08 -9.67
CA TYR A 150 12.92 -5.07 -9.25
C TYR A 150 13.24 -6.23 -8.29
N GLU A 151 12.44 -6.40 -7.24
CA GLU A 151 12.62 -7.47 -6.24
C GLU A 151 12.41 -8.87 -6.83
N LEU A 152 11.54 -8.99 -7.83
CA LEU A 152 11.32 -10.24 -8.58
C LEU A 152 12.37 -10.47 -9.69
N ASN A 153 13.41 -9.63 -9.79
CA ASN A 153 14.45 -9.66 -10.82
C ASN A 153 13.92 -9.53 -12.26
N ALA A 154 12.72 -8.97 -12.44
CA ALA A 154 12.09 -8.73 -13.75
C ALA A 154 12.57 -7.40 -14.36
N LYS A 155 13.87 -7.35 -14.70
CA LYS A 155 14.56 -6.15 -15.18
C LYS A 155 13.86 -5.40 -16.33
N PRO A 156 13.38 -6.06 -17.41
CA PRO A 156 12.72 -5.34 -18.51
C PRO A 156 11.50 -4.54 -18.04
N LEU A 157 10.61 -5.18 -17.28
CA LEU A 157 9.40 -4.57 -16.75
C LEU A 157 9.71 -3.48 -15.72
N ALA A 158 10.67 -3.72 -14.81
CA ALA A 158 11.10 -2.69 -13.85
C ALA A 158 11.62 -1.43 -14.57
N MET A 159 12.39 -1.59 -15.64
CA MET A 159 12.89 -0.47 -16.45
C MET A 159 11.80 0.21 -17.26
N GLU A 160 10.83 -0.54 -17.79
CA GLU A 160 9.70 -0.02 -18.56
C GLU A 160 8.85 0.93 -17.71
N PHE A 161 8.35 0.47 -16.56
CA PHE A 161 7.58 1.31 -15.65
C PHE A 161 8.39 2.48 -15.10
N ALA A 162 9.70 2.29 -14.86
CA ALA A 162 10.56 3.38 -14.43
C ALA A 162 10.64 4.49 -15.48
N LYS A 163 10.77 4.15 -16.78
CA LYS A 163 10.77 5.15 -17.86
C LYS A 163 9.47 5.93 -17.93
N ILE A 164 8.33 5.25 -17.82
CA ILE A 164 7.00 5.90 -17.82
C ILE A 164 6.93 6.98 -16.73
N ILE A 165 7.46 6.71 -15.54
CA ILE A 165 7.49 7.70 -14.44
C ILE A 165 8.45 8.85 -14.76
N LEU A 166 9.63 8.57 -15.32
CA LEU A 166 10.66 9.58 -15.61
C LEU A 166 10.29 10.49 -16.79
N GLU A 167 9.44 10.03 -17.70
CA GLU A 167 8.94 10.81 -18.84
C GLU A 167 7.71 11.66 -18.49
N LYS A 168 7.05 11.38 -17.35
CA LYS A 168 5.93 12.18 -16.85
C LYS A 168 6.39 13.50 -16.26
N GLU A 169 5.62 14.56 -16.53
CA GLU A 169 5.81 15.88 -15.93
C GLU A 169 5.55 15.82 -14.41
N CYS A 170 6.51 16.30 -13.61
CA CYS A 170 6.39 16.40 -12.16
C CYS A 170 5.56 17.63 -11.79
N LYS A 171 4.32 17.43 -11.31
CA LYS A 171 3.37 18.52 -11.01
C LYS A 171 3.27 18.82 -9.51
N THR A 172 3.62 17.86 -8.68
CA THR A 172 3.51 17.94 -7.22
C THR A 172 4.81 17.52 -6.54
N ASN A 173 4.96 17.89 -5.27
CA ASN A 173 6.08 17.40 -4.45
C ASN A 173 6.10 15.87 -4.36
N GLU A 174 4.92 15.23 -4.31
CA GLU A 174 4.80 13.77 -4.32
C GLU A 174 5.34 13.16 -5.62
N ASP A 175 5.05 13.79 -6.78
CA ASP A 175 5.61 13.35 -8.06
C ASP A 175 7.14 13.47 -8.06
N GLN A 176 7.68 14.56 -7.51
CA GLN A 176 9.13 14.76 -7.41
C GLN A 176 9.80 13.73 -6.49
N GLU A 177 9.17 13.38 -5.37
CA GLU A 177 9.65 12.33 -4.47
C GLU A 177 9.67 10.97 -5.17
N ILE A 178 8.60 10.63 -5.89
CA ILE A 178 8.50 9.40 -6.68
C ILE A 178 9.58 9.37 -7.77
N TYR A 179 9.75 10.46 -8.52
CA TYR A 179 10.79 10.60 -9.52
C TYR A 179 12.18 10.34 -8.93
N ASN A 180 12.49 10.98 -7.80
CA ASN A 180 13.78 10.83 -7.13
C ASN A 180 14.02 9.39 -6.66
N GLU A 181 12.99 8.73 -6.14
CA GLU A 181 13.07 7.34 -5.72
C GLU A 181 13.32 6.40 -6.91
N VAL A 182 12.64 6.60 -8.04
CA VAL A 182 12.91 5.86 -9.28
C VAL A 182 14.34 6.05 -9.74
N ILE A 183 14.85 7.29 -9.79
CA ILE A 183 16.24 7.59 -10.15
C ILE A 183 17.23 6.80 -9.27
N GLN A 184 16.98 6.70 -7.97
CA GLN A 184 17.82 5.94 -7.05
C GLN A 184 17.75 4.41 -7.28
N LEU A 185 16.63 3.91 -7.80
CA LEU A 185 16.46 2.50 -8.15
C LEU A 185 17.12 2.12 -9.48
N ILE A 186 17.21 3.03 -10.45
CA ILE A 186 17.76 2.76 -11.79
C ILE A 186 19.14 2.05 -11.75
N PRO A 187 20.15 2.52 -11.00
CA PRO A 187 21.44 1.83 -10.94
C PRO A 187 21.34 0.41 -10.40
N LYS A 188 20.41 0.15 -9.47
CA LYS A 188 20.17 -1.19 -8.91
C LYS A 188 19.50 -2.10 -9.94
N ILE A 189 18.47 -1.60 -10.63
CA ILE A 189 17.77 -2.34 -11.69
C ILE A 189 18.73 -2.70 -12.83
N LYS A 190 19.63 -1.78 -13.22
CA LYS A 190 20.63 -2.05 -14.26
C LYS A 190 21.58 -3.19 -13.91
N LYS A 191 21.92 -3.37 -12.63
CA LYS A 191 22.79 -4.44 -12.11
C LYS A 191 22.11 -5.81 -12.06
N LEU A 192 20.78 -5.89 -12.19
CA LEU A 192 20.10 -7.18 -12.29
C LEU A 192 20.63 -7.94 -13.50
N LYS A 193 20.98 -9.21 -13.30
CA LYS A 193 21.32 -10.11 -14.39
C LYS A 193 20.07 -10.24 -15.25
N THR A 194 20.17 -9.96 -16.54
CA THR A 194 19.07 -10.24 -17.47
C THR A 194 18.79 -11.73 -17.39
N PHE A 195 17.59 -12.11 -16.93
CA PHE A 195 17.20 -13.51 -16.85
C PHE A 195 17.21 -14.08 -18.28
N LYS A 196 18.27 -14.82 -18.64
CA LYS A 196 18.26 -15.69 -19.82
C LYS A 196 17.47 -16.94 -19.44
N GLY A 197 16.15 -16.77 -19.28
CA GLY A 197 15.23 -17.89 -19.08
C GLY A 197 14.98 -18.56 -20.42
N GLN A 198 15.45 -19.79 -20.54
CA GLN A 198 15.26 -20.69 -21.66
C GLN A 198 13.75 -20.83 -21.96
N MET A 199 13.34 -20.49 -23.19
CA MET A 199 12.25 -21.21 -23.82
C MET A 199 12.85 -22.53 -24.29
N GLY A 200 12.62 -23.58 -23.51
CA GLY A 200 12.90 -24.97 -23.83
C GLY A 200 11.72 -25.79 -23.38
#